data_AF-A0AAN8L471-F1
#
_entry.id   AF-A0AAN8L471-F1
#
_cell.length_a   1.000
_cell.length_b   1.000
_cell.length_c   1.000
_cell.angle_alpha   90.00
_cell.angle_beta   90.00
_cell.angle_gamma   90.00
#
_symmetry.space_group_name_H-M   'P 1'
#
loop_
_entity.id
_entity.type
_entity.pdbx_description
1 polymer ?
#
loop_
_entity_poly.entity_id
_entity_poly.type
_entity_poly.pdbx_seq_one_letter_code
_entity_poly.pdbx_strand_id
1 'polypeptide(L)'
;MGDRVVVIAGKVEEISLPEQVDIIISEPMGYMLFNERMLESYLHAKKFLKPNGNMFPTLGDVHLAPFTDEQLYMEQFTKANFWYQPSFHGVDLSSLREAAVDEYFRQPIVDTFDIRILMSKSVKYTVNFLDAKEGDLHRMEIPFKFHMMTSGLVHGLAFWFDVAFIGSAVTVWLSTSPTEPLTHWYQVRCLLQSPLFTKAGDTLSGTATLIANKRQSYDISMVAQVDQTGSKSSNLLDLKNPFFRYTGSTSAPPPGSHYSSPSENMWNNGGVYSMNQGTHPHTLHESGGMPAAYDLSTVIGGMGSTVSHNNLIPLVNTGVVNHTSSRVGSIMSTGVGQGAVTGQSGPGNSPHYPINNNSQFTMGGPSISMASPMAIPSNTMHYGS
;
A
#
# COMPACT_ATOMS: atom_id res chain seq x y z
N MET A 1 -35.34 13.07 -14.58
CA MET A 1 -33.87 12.98 -14.75
C MET A 1 -33.44 13.10 -16.21
N GLY A 2 -34.23 12.60 -17.18
CA GLY A 2 -33.87 12.64 -18.61
C GLY A 2 -33.57 14.02 -19.20
N ASP A 3 -34.13 15.10 -18.64
CA ASP A 3 -34.02 16.44 -19.25
C ASP A 3 -32.85 17.28 -18.73
N ARG A 4 -32.05 16.76 -17.78
CA ARG A 4 -30.95 17.51 -17.13
C ARG A 4 -29.59 16.84 -17.22
N VAL A 5 -29.55 15.54 -17.54
CA VAL A 5 -28.30 14.77 -17.65
C VAL A 5 -28.30 14.08 -19.00
N VAL A 6 -27.35 14.46 -19.86
CA VAL A 6 -27.14 13.85 -21.17
C VAL A 6 -25.88 13.00 -21.11
N VAL A 7 -26.03 11.70 -21.35
CA VAL A 7 -24.90 10.78 -21.42
C VAL A 7 -24.35 10.78 -22.85
N ILE A 8 -23.09 11.14 -23.01
CA ILE A 8 -22.37 11.12 -24.29
C ILE A 8 -21.29 10.05 -24.19
N ALA A 9 -21.43 8.98 -24.98
CA ALA A 9 -20.47 7.88 -25.00
C ALA A 9 -19.27 8.23 -25.90
N GLY A 10 -18.06 8.21 -25.34
CA GLY A 10 -16.82 8.44 -26.06
C GLY A 10 -15.74 9.00 -25.15
N LYS A 11 -14.52 9.10 -25.67
CA LYS A 11 -13.42 9.76 -24.96
C LYS A 11 -13.55 11.27 -25.07
N VAL A 12 -13.22 12.01 -24.02
CA VAL A 12 -13.35 13.49 -24.00
C VAL A 12 -12.53 14.17 -25.10
N GLU A 13 -11.46 13.50 -25.54
CA GLU A 13 -10.60 13.89 -26.63
C GLU A 13 -11.32 13.87 -27.98
N GLU A 14 -12.22 12.91 -28.18
CA GLU A 14 -12.82 12.53 -29.46
C GLU A 14 -14.27 13.06 -29.62
N ILE A 15 -14.97 13.35 -28.51
CA ILE A 15 -16.35 13.86 -28.55
C ILE A 15 -16.43 15.36 -28.87
N SER A 16 -17.64 15.79 -29.23
CA SER A 16 -18.06 17.19 -29.33
C SER A 16 -19.21 17.47 -28.36
N LEU A 17 -19.19 18.64 -27.72
CA LEU A 17 -20.30 19.15 -26.91
C LEU A 17 -21.07 20.23 -27.68
N PRO A 18 -22.39 20.36 -27.48
CA PRO A 18 -23.20 21.37 -28.15
C PRO A 18 -22.94 22.80 -27.65
N GLU A 19 -22.36 22.95 -26.46
CA GLU A 19 -22.04 24.25 -25.84
C GLU A 19 -20.82 24.16 -24.93
N GLN A 20 -20.23 25.31 -24.59
CA GLN A 20 -19.21 25.40 -23.54
C GLN A 20 -19.85 25.26 -22.15
N VAL A 21 -19.11 24.72 -21.18
CA VAL A 21 -19.56 24.47 -19.81
C VAL A 21 -19.00 25.49 -18.81
N ASP A 22 -19.77 25.77 -17.76
CA ASP A 22 -19.35 26.65 -16.66
C ASP A 22 -18.41 25.96 -15.66
N ILE A 23 -18.51 24.64 -15.53
CA ILE A 23 -17.70 23.85 -14.61
C ILE A 23 -17.42 22.46 -15.20
N ILE A 24 -16.20 21.97 -15.00
CA ILE A 24 -15.84 20.56 -15.25
C ILE A 24 -15.68 19.89 -13.89
N ILE A 25 -16.35 18.76 -13.72
CA ILE A 25 -16.24 17.91 -12.52
C ILE A 25 -15.66 16.56 -12.93
N SER A 26 -14.71 16.04 -12.17
CA SER A 26 -14.15 14.71 -12.38
C SER A 26 -13.59 14.15 -11.09
N GLU A 27 -13.37 12.84 -11.07
CA GLU A 27 -12.52 12.15 -10.11
C GLU A 27 -11.39 11.49 -10.92
N PRO A 28 -10.32 12.25 -11.25
CA PRO A 28 -9.23 11.75 -12.10
C PRO A 28 -8.01 11.29 -11.30
N MET A 29 -8.13 11.08 -9.98
CA MET A 29 -6.97 10.86 -9.12
C MET A 29 -6.60 9.37 -9.08
N GLY A 30 -5.35 9.06 -9.41
CA GLY A 30 -4.76 7.74 -9.19
C GLY A 30 -3.85 7.67 -7.97
N TYR A 31 -3.13 6.56 -7.80
CA TYR A 31 -2.01 6.48 -6.86
C TYR A 31 -1.01 7.61 -7.08
N MET A 32 -0.49 8.19 -5.99
CA MET A 32 0.37 9.38 -6.02
C MET A 32 -0.24 10.54 -6.82
N LEU A 33 -1.58 10.68 -6.82
CA LEU A 33 -2.37 11.62 -7.63
C LEU A 33 -2.37 11.34 -9.14
N PHE A 34 -1.21 10.97 -9.71
CA PHE A 34 -0.98 10.99 -11.16
C PHE A 34 -1.17 9.65 -11.88
N ASN A 35 -1.16 8.51 -11.18
CA ASN A 35 -1.28 7.20 -11.84
C ASN A 35 -2.54 7.13 -12.72
N GLU A 36 -2.55 6.25 -13.72
CA GLU A 36 -3.59 6.12 -14.75
C GLU A 36 -3.62 7.25 -15.79
N ARG A 37 -2.91 8.37 -15.52
CA ARG A 37 -2.80 9.54 -16.42
C ARG A 37 -4.15 10.16 -16.77
N MET A 38 -5.19 9.92 -15.98
CA MET A 38 -6.54 10.46 -16.20
C MET A 38 -6.60 11.99 -16.05
N LEU A 39 -5.65 12.58 -15.32
CA LEU A 39 -5.47 14.03 -15.24
C LEU A 39 -5.19 14.69 -16.61
N GLU A 40 -4.61 13.97 -17.57
CA GLU A 40 -4.42 14.48 -18.93
C GLU A 40 -5.76 14.73 -19.62
N SER A 41 -6.67 13.74 -19.59
CA SER A 41 -8.04 13.87 -20.08
C SER A 41 -8.81 14.97 -19.34
N TYR A 42 -8.60 15.11 -18.04
CA TYR A 42 -9.21 16.17 -17.24
C TYR A 42 -8.76 17.57 -17.67
N LEU A 43 -7.45 17.75 -17.90
CA LEU A 43 -6.92 19.01 -18.43
C LEU A 43 -7.33 19.26 -19.89
N HIS A 44 -7.42 18.21 -20.71
CA HIS A 44 -7.88 18.31 -22.10
C HIS A 44 -9.34 18.77 -22.19
N ALA A 45 -10.17 18.34 -21.25
CA ALA A 45 -11.57 18.73 -21.17
C ALA A 45 -11.76 20.27 -21.05
N LYS A 46 -10.73 21.02 -20.62
CA LYS A 46 -10.76 22.49 -20.57
C LYS A 46 -11.05 23.15 -21.92
N LYS A 47 -10.88 22.45 -23.06
CA LYS A 47 -11.33 22.95 -24.37
C LYS A 47 -12.82 23.33 -24.37
N PHE A 48 -13.62 22.67 -23.52
CA PHE A 48 -15.05 22.95 -23.35
C PHE A 48 -15.36 23.97 -22.25
N LEU A 49 -14.38 24.41 -21.46
CA LEU A 49 -14.60 25.32 -20.34
C LEU A 49 -14.76 26.76 -20.86
N LYS A 50 -15.74 27.50 -20.33
CA LYS A 50 -15.86 28.95 -20.61
C LYS A 50 -14.67 29.73 -20.02
N PRO A 51 -14.32 30.90 -20.58
CA PRO A 51 -13.45 31.86 -19.88
C PRO A 51 -14.11 32.25 -18.55
N ASN A 52 -13.44 32.02 -17.42
CA ASN A 52 -13.97 32.11 -16.03
C ASN A 52 -14.78 30.90 -15.54
N GLY A 53 -14.80 29.79 -16.28
CA GLY A 53 -15.30 28.53 -15.75
C GLY A 53 -14.40 27.96 -14.66
N ASN A 54 -14.91 27.02 -13.88
CA ASN A 54 -14.17 26.40 -12.77
C ASN A 54 -13.92 24.89 -13.01
N MET A 55 -13.07 24.29 -12.18
CA MET A 55 -12.69 22.89 -12.24
C MET A 55 -12.73 22.27 -10.85
N PHE A 56 -13.41 21.14 -10.70
CA PHE A 56 -13.58 20.39 -9.46
C PHE A 56 -13.05 18.95 -9.64
N PRO A 57 -11.90 18.60 -9.04
CA PRO A 57 -11.06 19.42 -8.14
C PRO A 57 -10.33 20.56 -8.85
N THR A 58 -9.98 21.61 -8.11
CA THR A 58 -9.30 22.82 -8.59
C THR A 58 -7.78 22.73 -8.42
N LEU A 59 -7.33 22.23 -7.27
CA LEU A 59 -5.92 21.99 -6.98
C LEU A 59 -5.70 20.53 -6.61
N GLY A 60 -4.50 20.03 -6.90
CA GLY A 60 -3.97 18.78 -6.36
C GLY A 60 -2.63 19.03 -5.68
N ASP A 61 -2.53 18.72 -4.40
CA ASP A 61 -1.32 18.79 -3.61
C ASP A 61 -0.74 17.39 -3.44
N VAL A 62 0.47 17.13 -3.93
CA VAL A 62 1.23 15.92 -3.62
C VAL A 62 2.19 16.21 -2.50
N HIS A 63 2.13 15.38 -1.47
CA HIS A 63 3.02 15.42 -0.33
C HIS A 63 4.03 14.28 -0.42
N LEU A 64 5.27 14.58 -0.02
CA LEU A 64 6.30 13.56 0.15
C LEU A 64 7.06 13.78 1.45
N ALA A 65 7.41 12.70 2.15
CA ALA A 65 8.18 12.74 3.39
C ALA A 65 9.13 11.53 3.51
N PRO A 66 10.34 11.69 4.07
CA PRO A 66 11.24 10.58 4.33
C PRO A 66 10.70 9.70 5.47
N PHE A 67 10.84 8.39 5.34
CA PHE A 67 10.40 7.44 6.36
C PHE A 67 11.48 6.43 6.75
N THR A 68 11.31 5.85 7.94
CA THR A 68 12.07 4.68 8.39
C THR A 68 11.15 3.47 8.57
N ASP A 69 11.44 2.36 7.87
CA ASP A 69 10.73 1.09 8.03
C ASP A 69 11.67 -0.06 7.62
N GLU A 70 12.45 -0.52 8.59
CA GLU A 70 13.41 -1.62 8.43
C GLU A 70 12.71 -2.92 8.01
N GLN A 71 11.51 -3.19 8.55
CA GLN A 71 10.76 -4.40 8.26
C GLN A 71 10.35 -4.44 6.79
N LEU A 72 9.81 -3.34 6.26
CA LEU A 72 9.46 -3.23 4.85
C LEU A 72 10.70 -3.38 3.94
N TYR A 73 11.82 -2.76 4.30
CA TYR A 73 13.05 -2.83 3.53
C TYR A 73 13.60 -4.27 3.48
N MET A 74 13.65 -4.95 4.63
CA MET A 74 14.13 -6.35 4.73
C MET A 74 13.18 -7.37 4.10
N GLU A 75 11.88 -7.05 3.99
CA GLU A 75 10.91 -7.86 3.27
C GLU A 75 11.30 -8.04 1.80
N GLN A 76 11.86 -7.01 1.16
CA GLN A 76 12.27 -7.08 -0.25
C GLN A 76 13.43 -8.06 -0.45
N PHE A 77 14.45 -8.01 0.43
CA PHE A 77 15.53 -8.98 0.42
C PHE A 77 15.06 -10.39 0.73
N THR A 78 14.11 -10.54 1.66
CA THR A 78 13.54 -11.85 2.00
C THR A 78 12.86 -12.49 0.80
N LYS A 79 12.08 -11.72 0.03
CA LYS A 79 11.48 -12.18 -1.24
C LYS A 79 12.55 -12.52 -2.28
N ALA A 80 13.53 -11.64 -2.47
CA ALA A 80 14.62 -11.85 -3.43
C ALA A 80 15.49 -13.07 -3.10
N ASN A 81 15.63 -13.43 -1.82
CA ASN A 81 16.40 -14.59 -1.38
C ASN A 81 15.78 -15.93 -1.82
N PHE A 82 14.53 -15.96 -2.29
CA PHE A 82 14.01 -17.12 -3.03
C PHE A 82 14.92 -17.52 -4.18
N TRP A 83 15.45 -16.54 -4.91
CA TRP A 83 16.35 -16.76 -6.05
C TRP A 83 17.76 -17.16 -5.62
N TYR A 84 18.12 -16.99 -4.34
CA TYR A 84 19.43 -17.35 -3.82
C TYR A 84 19.51 -18.84 -3.43
N GLN A 85 19.12 -19.71 -4.36
CA GLN A 85 19.08 -21.15 -4.15
C GLN A 85 19.99 -21.86 -5.15
N PRO A 86 21.08 -22.51 -4.70
CA PRO A 86 22.03 -23.19 -5.58
C PRO A 86 21.49 -24.50 -6.17
N SER A 87 20.31 -24.97 -5.74
CA SER A 87 19.73 -26.23 -6.22
C SER A 87 18.20 -26.25 -6.06
N PHE A 88 17.51 -25.28 -6.66
CA PHE A 88 16.05 -25.30 -6.77
C PHE A 88 15.65 -26.36 -7.80
N HIS A 89 15.14 -27.50 -7.32
CA HIS A 89 14.85 -28.68 -8.15
C HIS A 89 16.02 -29.11 -9.06
N GLY A 90 17.26 -28.95 -8.59
CA GLY A 90 18.47 -29.29 -9.36
C GLY A 90 19.02 -28.20 -10.27
N VAL A 91 18.42 -26.99 -10.26
CA VAL A 91 18.87 -25.82 -11.02
C VAL A 91 19.36 -24.74 -10.05
N ASP A 92 20.51 -24.13 -10.35
CA ASP A 92 21.02 -22.98 -9.60
C ASP A 92 20.34 -21.68 -10.10
N LEU A 93 19.61 -21.00 -9.22
CA LEU A 93 18.92 -19.74 -9.51
C LEU A 93 19.71 -18.51 -9.05
N SER A 94 20.83 -18.69 -8.34
CA SER A 94 21.51 -17.64 -7.58
C SER A 94 21.99 -16.46 -8.43
N SER A 95 22.26 -16.70 -9.72
CA SER A 95 22.62 -15.65 -10.69
C SER A 95 21.50 -14.64 -10.96
N LEU A 96 20.24 -14.97 -10.64
CA LEU A 96 19.09 -14.09 -10.83
C LEU A 96 18.76 -13.25 -9.59
N ARG A 97 19.44 -13.47 -8.46
CA ARG A 97 19.15 -12.78 -7.20
C ARG A 97 19.23 -11.26 -7.33
N GLU A 98 20.28 -10.74 -7.95
CA GLU A 98 20.47 -9.29 -8.09
C GLU A 98 19.36 -8.65 -8.93
N ALA A 99 19.02 -9.29 -10.07
CA ALA A 99 17.89 -8.86 -10.90
C ALA A 99 16.56 -8.88 -10.14
N ALA A 100 16.35 -9.89 -9.28
CA ALA A 100 15.16 -9.97 -8.44
C ALA A 100 15.12 -8.87 -7.36
N VAL A 101 16.26 -8.58 -6.70
CA VAL A 101 16.36 -7.45 -5.76
C VAL A 101 15.98 -6.16 -6.48
N ASP A 102 16.58 -5.88 -7.64
CA ASP A 102 16.25 -4.70 -8.42
C ASP A 102 14.76 -4.67 -8.74
N GLU A 103 14.17 -5.76 -9.24
CA GLU A 103 12.74 -5.81 -9.58
C GLU A 103 11.84 -5.49 -8.37
N TYR A 104 12.09 -6.08 -7.19
CA TYR A 104 11.30 -5.79 -5.99
C TYR A 104 11.45 -4.34 -5.52
N PHE A 105 12.66 -3.78 -5.57
CA PHE A 105 12.90 -2.38 -5.21
C PHE A 105 12.30 -1.39 -6.20
N ARG A 106 12.02 -1.79 -7.43
CA ARG A 106 11.34 -0.97 -8.44
C ARG A 106 9.83 -0.88 -8.24
N GLN A 107 9.24 -1.66 -7.34
CA GLN A 107 7.80 -1.63 -7.06
C GLN A 107 7.47 -0.57 -6.00
N PRO A 108 6.65 0.45 -6.32
CA PRO A 108 6.05 1.29 -5.28
C PRO A 108 5.14 0.46 -4.38
N ILE A 109 5.21 0.66 -3.07
CA ILE A 109 4.44 -0.08 -2.09
C ILE A 109 3.15 0.67 -1.78
N VAL A 110 2.00 0.03 -2.00
CA VAL A 110 0.68 0.61 -1.71
C VAL A 110 0.15 -0.01 -0.41
N ASP A 111 0.16 0.78 0.66
CA ASP A 111 -0.41 0.47 1.96
C ASP A 111 -0.57 1.73 2.83
N THR A 112 -0.91 1.53 4.12
CA THR A 112 -0.96 2.59 5.13
C THR A 112 0.04 2.30 6.24
N PHE A 113 0.48 3.35 6.93
CA PHE A 113 1.51 3.27 7.96
C PHE A 113 1.20 4.19 9.15
N ASP A 114 1.84 3.91 10.30
CA ASP A 114 1.79 4.81 11.45
C ASP A 114 2.64 6.06 11.17
N ILE A 115 2.07 7.25 11.34
CA ILE A 115 2.75 8.52 11.02
C ILE A 115 4.10 8.72 11.74
N ARG A 116 4.35 8.02 12.85
CA ARG A 116 5.61 8.10 13.60
C ARG A 116 6.80 7.55 12.83
N ILE A 117 6.59 6.81 11.73
CA ILE A 117 7.69 6.40 10.85
C ILE A 117 8.26 7.56 10.03
N LEU A 118 7.52 8.67 9.90
CA LEU A 118 7.96 9.84 9.15
C LEU A 118 9.06 10.58 9.92
N MET A 119 10.18 10.86 9.25
CA MET A 119 11.38 11.43 9.88
C MET A 119 11.50 12.95 9.71
N SER A 120 10.60 13.56 8.94
CA SER A 120 10.53 15.01 8.72
C SER A 120 9.11 15.41 8.33
N LYS A 121 8.83 16.72 8.34
CA LYS A 121 7.62 17.29 7.75
C LYS A 121 7.61 17.06 6.24
N SER A 122 6.43 16.86 5.68
CA SER A 122 6.30 16.69 4.24
C SER A 122 6.67 17.95 3.47
N VAL A 123 7.28 17.77 2.30
CA VAL A 123 7.34 18.78 1.24
C VAL A 123 6.08 18.62 0.39
N LYS A 124 5.57 19.75 -0.13
CA LYS A 124 4.35 19.82 -0.93
C LYS A 124 4.65 20.30 -2.34
N TYR A 125 4.04 19.65 -3.33
CA TYR A 125 4.04 20.04 -4.73
C TYR A 125 2.60 20.22 -5.21
N THR A 126 2.26 21.41 -5.69
CA THR A 126 0.89 21.78 -6.06
C THR A 126 0.73 21.85 -7.57
N VAL A 127 -0.30 21.19 -8.09
CA VAL A 127 -0.79 21.38 -9.46
C VAL A 127 -2.09 22.16 -9.41
N ASN A 128 -2.12 23.32 -10.07
CA ASN A 128 -3.36 24.06 -10.30
C ASN A 128 -3.99 23.61 -11.62
N PHE A 129 -5.11 22.89 -11.57
CA PHE A 129 -5.73 22.33 -12.77
C PHE A 129 -6.33 23.39 -13.69
N LEU A 130 -6.67 24.57 -13.17
CA LEU A 130 -7.12 25.71 -13.99
C LEU A 130 -5.99 26.19 -14.92
N ASP A 131 -4.76 26.25 -14.42
CA ASP A 131 -3.61 26.81 -15.15
C ASP A 131 -2.81 25.75 -15.92
N ALA A 132 -2.68 24.54 -15.37
CA ALA A 132 -1.83 23.48 -15.90
C ALA A 132 -2.26 23.00 -17.29
N LYS A 133 -1.30 22.67 -18.15
CA LYS A 133 -1.53 22.09 -19.47
C LYS A 133 -1.26 20.59 -19.43
N GLU A 134 -1.85 19.85 -20.35
CA GLU A 134 -1.63 18.40 -20.49
C GLU A 134 -0.14 18.04 -20.53
N GLY A 135 0.64 18.78 -21.33
CA GLY A 135 2.08 18.57 -21.46
C GLY A 135 2.89 18.81 -20.17
N ASP A 136 2.36 19.57 -19.21
CA ASP A 136 3.03 19.81 -17.92
C ASP A 136 3.06 18.53 -17.07
N LEU A 137 2.11 17.61 -17.30
CA LEU A 137 2.02 16.32 -16.60
C LEU A 137 2.92 15.24 -17.21
N HIS A 138 3.54 15.47 -18.37
CA HIS A 138 4.41 14.46 -18.99
C HIS A 138 5.72 14.28 -18.26
N ARG A 139 6.21 15.35 -17.61
CA ARG A 139 7.46 15.33 -16.84
C ARG A 139 7.37 16.29 -15.67
N MET A 140 7.17 15.75 -14.48
CA MET A 140 7.08 16.52 -13.25
C MET A 140 8.34 16.33 -12.43
N GLU A 141 9.01 17.44 -12.09
CA GLU A 141 10.13 17.44 -11.16
C GLU A 141 9.70 18.05 -9.83
N ILE A 142 9.84 17.24 -8.78
CA ILE A 142 9.51 17.64 -7.42
C ILE A 142 10.81 17.72 -6.63
N PRO A 143 11.45 18.90 -6.57
CA PRO A 143 12.61 19.10 -5.72
C PRO A 143 12.17 19.08 -4.25
N PHE A 144 12.99 18.49 -3.40
CA PHE A 144 12.72 18.44 -1.97
C PHE A 144 13.96 18.76 -1.14
N LYS A 145 13.71 19.32 0.04
CA LYS A 145 14.71 19.58 1.08
C LYS A 145 14.05 19.37 2.43
N PHE A 146 14.36 18.25 3.07
CA PHE A 146 13.81 17.86 4.37
C PHE A 146 14.78 18.25 5.47
N HIS A 147 14.27 18.90 6.52
CA HIS A 147 15.00 19.10 7.76
C HIS A 147 14.67 17.95 8.70
N MET A 148 15.65 17.09 8.97
CA MET A 148 15.42 15.83 9.67
C MET A 148 15.08 16.10 11.15
N MET A 149 13.93 15.59 11.60
CA MET A 149 13.45 15.75 12.97
C MET A 149 13.93 14.62 13.88
N THR A 150 14.26 13.47 13.31
CA THR A 150 14.75 12.29 14.02
C THR A 150 16.01 11.74 13.37
N SER A 151 16.83 11.06 14.17
CA SER A 151 18.01 10.34 13.69
C SER A 151 17.65 8.91 13.31
N GLY A 152 18.26 8.35 12.26
CA GLY A 152 18.03 6.97 11.84
C GLY A 152 18.34 6.72 10.37
N LEU A 153 17.96 5.54 9.88
CA LEU A 153 18.03 5.18 8.46
C LEU A 153 16.77 5.64 7.73
N VAL A 154 16.94 6.48 6.73
CA VAL A 154 15.91 6.82 5.74
C VAL A 154 15.85 5.68 4.73
N HIS A 155 14.75 4.94 4.76
CA HIS A 155 14.53 3.78 3.89
C HIS A 155 13.87 4.17 2.56
N GLY A 156 13.22 5.33 2.49
CA GLY A 156 12.48 5.74 1.30
C GLY A 156 11.73 7.07 1.48
N LEU A 157 10.90 7.39 0.48
CA LEU A 157 9.95 8.49 0.51
C LEU A 157 8.53 7.95 0.49
N ALA A 158 7.68 8.45 1.39
CA ALA A 158 6.26 8.20 1.42
C ALA A 158 5.53 9.33 0.72
N PHE A 159 4.46 9.00 0.00
CA PHE A 159 3.66 9.91 -0.82
C PHE A 159 2.18 9.77 -0.49
N TRP A 160 1.50 10.90 -0.47
CA TRP A 160 0.04 11.01 -0.41
C TRP A 160 -0.38 12.27 -1.15
N PHE A 161 -1.68 12.47 -1.31
CA PHE A 161 -2.19 13.67 -1.97
C PHE A 161 -3.48 14.19 -1.33
N ASP A 162 -3.69 15.48 -1.52
CA ASP A 162 -4.93 16.16 -1.20
C ASP A 162 -5.44 16.86 -2.46
N VAL A 163 -6.75 16.96 -2.61
CA VAL A 163 -7.37 17.78 -3.66
C VAL A 163 -8.33 18.79 -3.06
N ALA A 164 -8.29 20.02 -3.58
CA ALA A 164 -9.13 21.11 -3.13
C ALA A 164 -10.21 21.44 -4.17
N PHE A 165 -11.46 21.48 -3.74
CA PHE A 165 -12.61 21.96 -4.50
C PHE A 165 -12.87 23.42 -4.09
N ILE A 166 -12.33 24.37 -4.84
CA ILE A 166 -12.40 25.80 -4.51
C ILE A 166 -13.70 26.37 -5.10
N GLY A 167 -14.78 26.28 -4.34
CA GLY A 167 -16.07 26.87 -4.68
C GLY A 167 -16.13 28.36 -4.39
N SER A 168 -17.17 29.03 -4.90
CA SER A 168 -17.40 30.46 -4.66
C SER A 168 -17.74 30.78 -3.19
N ALA A 169 -18.30 29.82 -2.45
CA ALA A 169 -18.69 29.99 -1.05
C ALA A 169 -17.67 29.38 -0.06
N VAL A 170 -17.11 28.22 -0.40
CA VAL A 170 -16.23 27.45 0.50
C VAL A 170 -15.27 26.59 -0.30
N THR A 171 -14.10 26.34 0.29
CA THR A 171 -13.14 25.34 -0.18
C THR A 171 -13.32 24.05 0.61
N VAL A 172 -13.54 22.94 -0.10
CA VAL A 172 -13.61 21.59 0.49
C VAL A 172 -12.36 20.81 0.11
N TRP A 173 -11.82 20.05 1.05
CA TRP A 173 -10.64 19.22 0.84
C TRP A 173 -11.01 17.74 0.91
N LEU A 174 -10.50 16.96 -0.03
CA LEU A 174 -10.40 15.51 0.07
C LEU A 174 -8.93 15.18 0.29
N SER A 175 -8.61 14.54 1.40
CA SER A 175 -7.24 14.19 1.78
C SER A 175 -7.05 12.68 1.79
N THR A 176 -5.88 12.24 1.35
CA THR A 176 -5.39 10.86 1.49
C THR A 176 -4.22 10.76 2.47
N SER A 177 -4.02 11.79 3.29
CA SER A 177 -2.96 11.84 4.30
C SER A 177 -3.04 10.64 5.25
N PRO A 178 -1.90 10.08 5.70
CA PRO A 178 -1.88 9.04 6.73
C PRO A 178 -2.40 9.51 8.10
N THR A 179 -2.70 10.81 8.25
CA THR A 179 -3.38 11.37 9.44
C THR A 179 -4.90 11.32 9.35
N GLU A 180 -5.45 11.04 8.18
CA GLU A 180 -6.89 11.04 7.90
C GLU A 180 -7.45 9.61 7.83
N PRO A 181 -8.78 9.44 7.89
CA PRO A 181 -9.41 8.15 7.65
C PRO A 181 -8.96 7.52 6.33
N LEU A 182 -8.71 6.22 6.37
CA LEU A 182 -8.16 5.48 5.24
C LEU A 182 -9.09 5.53 4.02
N THR A 183 -8.49 5.77 2.85
CA THR A 183 -9.17 5.75 1.55
C THR A 183 -8.67 4.58 0.70
N HIS A 184 -9.36 4.29 -0.41
CA HIS A 184 -8.94 3.23 -1.34
C HIS A 184 -7.65 3.53 -2.11
N TRP A 185 -7.19 4.80 -2.09
CA TRP A 185 -5.89 5.19 -2.63
C TRP A 185 -4.72 4.81 -1.72
N TYR A 186 -4.98 4.57 -0.42
CA TYR A 186 -3.95 4.37 0.60
C TYR A 186 -2.88 5.48 0.53
N GLN A 187 -1.64 5.14 0.89
CA GLN A 187 -0.45 5.93 0.59
C GLN A 187 0.51 5.07 -0.24
N VAL A 188 1.52 5.73 -0.82
CA VAL A 188 2.53 5.05 -1.64
C VAL A 188 3.90 5.26 -1.05
N ARG A 189 4.68 4.20 -0.86
CA ARG A 189 6.05 4.27 -0.36
C ARG A 189 7.02 3.77 -1.40
N CYS A 190 8.02 4.58 -1.71
CA CYS A 190 9.07 4.25 -2.65
C CYS A 190 10.37 4.07 -1.87
N LEU A 191 10.95 2.87 -1.91
CA LEU A 191 12.20 2.57 -1.22
C LEU A 191 13.39 3.19 -1.96
N LEU A 192 14.44 3.53 -1.21
CA LEU A 192 15.79 3.75 -1.76
C LEU A 192 16.48 2.39 -1.91
N GLN A 193 17.35 2.22 -2.91
CA GLN A 193 18.14 0.99 -3.03
C GLN A 193 19.06 0.80 -1.81
N SER A 194 19.74 1.88 -1.42
CA SER A 194 20.56 1.94 -0.21
C SER A 194 19.98 2.95 0.78
N PRO A 195 19.63 2.57 2.02
CA PRO A 195 19.16 3.50 3.03
C PRO A 195 20.21 4.56 3.35
N LEU A 196 19.75 5.75 3.72
CA LEU A 196 20.63 6.87 4.07
C LEU A 196 20.56 7.14 5.56
N PHE A 197 21.70 7.12 6.25
CA PHE A 197 21.74 7.52 7.65
C PHE A 197 21.72 9.05 7.78
N THR A 198 20.78 9.55 8.57
CA THR A 198 20.66 10.98 8.90
C THR A 198 20.60 11.17 10.41
N LYS A 199 21.15 12.27 10.91
CA LYS A 199 20.94 12.75 12.29
C LYS A 199 19.81 13.77 12.33
N ALA A 200 19.15 13.91 13.47
CA ALA A 200 18.26 15.04 13.72
C ALA A 200 19.04 16.35 13.52
N GLY A 201 18.46 17.28 12.76
CA GLY A 201 19.09 18.52 12.33
C GLY A 201 19.84 18.44 11.00
N ASP A 202 20.10 17.24 10.46
CA ASP A 202 20.63 17.09 9.10
C ASP A 202 19.59 17.53 8.06
N THR A 203 20.06 17.71 6.83
CA THR A 203 19.22 18.01 5.68
C THR A 203 19.31 16.89 4.66
N LEU A 204 18.17 16.36 4.25
CA LEU A 204 18.05 15.43 3.12
C LEU A 204 17.47 16.18 1.92
N SER A 205 18.27 16.37 0.87
CA SER A 205 17.88 17.09 -0.35
C SER A 205 17.87 16.18 -1.57
N GLY A 206 17.11 16.55 -2.60
CA GLY A 206 17.00 15.72 -3.78
C GLY A 206 15.88 16.09 -4.73
N THR A 207 15.53 15.16 -5.60
CA THR A 207 14.45 15.33 -6.58
C THR A 207 13.74 14.00 -6.81
N ALA A 208 12.40 14.06 -6.81
CA ALA A 208 11.56 13.00 -7.34
C ALA A 208 11.05 13.45 -8.71
N THR A 209 11.42 12.73 -9.76
CA THR A 209 11.01 13.02 -11.15
C THR A 209 10.05 11.94 -11.62
N LEU A 210 8.85 12.36 -12.02
CA LEU A 210 7.84 11.48 -12.61
C LEU A 210 7.80 11.72 -14.12
N ILE A 211 8.08 10.68 -14.90
CA ILE A 211 8.07 10.73 -16.38
C ILE A 211 6.94 9.84 -16.89
N ALA A 212 6.00 10.43 -17.62
CA ALA A 212 4.88 9.70 -18.18
C ALA A 212 5.35 8.65 -19.17
N ASN A 213 4.83 7.43 -19.04
CA ASN A 213 5.15 6.31 -19.91
C ASN A 213 3.94 5.88 -20.76
N LYS A 214 4.18 5.01 -21.74
CA LYS A 214 3.17 4.55 -22.71
C LYS A 214 2.14 3.58 -22.11
N ARG A 215 2.28 3.18 -20.84
CA ARG A 215 1.41 2.20 -20.16
C ARG A 215 0.39 2.85 -19.24
N GLN A 216 0.05 4.11 -19.50
CA GLN A 216 -0.86 4.93 -18.68
C GLN A 216 -0.38 5.06 -17.23
N SER A 217 0.93 5.28 -17.04
CA SER A 217 1.54 5.43 -15.72
C SER A 217 2.83 6.24 -15.82
N TYR A 218 3.64 6.23 -14.76
CA TYR A 218 4.87 7.01 -14.63
C TYR A 218 6.06 6.13 -14.26
N ASP A 219 7.19 6.42 -14.88
CA ASP A 219 8.50 6.01 -14.39
C ASP A 219 8.96 7.06 -13.37
N ILE A 220 9.29 6.61 -12.16
CA ILE A 220 9.67 7.50 -11.05
C ILE A 220 11.17 7.38 -10.82
N SER A 221 11.91 8.47 -11.05
CA SER A 221 13.32 8.57 -10.66
C SER A 221 13.42 9.34 -9.35
N MET A 222 13.98 8.74 -8.31
CA MET A 222 14.25 9.40 -7.04
C MET A 222 15.74 9.48 -6.81
N VAL A 223 16.22 10.66 -6.46
CA VAL A 223 17.59 10.89 -6.03
C VAL A 223 17.56 11.67 -4.73
N ALA A 224 18.24 11.17 -3.70
CA ALA A 224 18.32 11.79 -2.39
C ALA A 224 19.78 11.82 -1.89
N GLN A 225 20.14 12.88 -1.19
CA GLN A 225 21.47 13.08 -0.61
C GLN A 225 21.35 13.72 0.77
N VAL A 226 22.17 13.25 1.71
CA VAL A 226 22.36 13.88 3.01
C VAL A 226 23.40 15.00 2.85
N ASP A 227 22.98 16.26 2.99
CA ASP A 227 23.81 17.43 2.68
C ASP A 227 25.11 17.46 3.50
N GLN A 228 25.05 17.06 4.77
CA GLN A 228 26.18 17.12 5.70
C GLN A 228 27.24 16.04 5.45
N THR A 229 26.85 14.89 4.90
CA THR A 229 27.77 13.75 4.70
C THR A 229 28.12 13.50 3.24
N GLY A 230 27.34 14.05 2.31
CA GLY A 230 27.44 13.73 0.88
C GLY A 230 26.91 12.33 0.51
N SER A 231 26.42 11.54 1.48
CA SER A 231 25.87 10.21 1.23
C SER A 231 24.66 10.32 0.32
N LYS A 232 24.66 9.58 -0.78
CA LYS A 232 23.67 9.66 -1.85
C LYS A 232 23.08 8.29 -2.12
N SER A 233 21.79 8.27 -2.39
CA SER A 233 21.06 7.09 -2.84
C SER A 233 20.05 7.48 -3.91
N SER A 234 19.72 6.53 -4.76
CA SER A 234 18.74 6.71 -5.81
C SER A 234 17.96 5.43 -6.04
N ASN A 235 16.81 5.56 -6.68
CA ASN A 235 16.05 4.42 -7.18
C ASN A 235 15.23 4.84 -8.40
N LEU A 236 14.92 3.87 -9.26
CA LEU A 236 13.99 4.00 -10.37
C LEU A 236 12.80 3.10 -10.07
N LEU A 237 11.57 3.59 -10.13
CA LEU A 237 10.38 2.80 -9.84
C LEU A 237 9.40 2.84 -11.00
N ASP A 238 8.61 1.79 -11.12
CA ASP A 238 7.55 1.67 -12.12
C ASP A 238 6.18 1.72 -11.44
N LEU A 239 5.50 2.87 -11.54
CA LEU A 239 4.18 3.04 -10.94
C LEU A 239 3.09 2.17 -11.60
N LYS A 240 3.40 1.55 -12.76
CA LYS A 240 2.50 0.57 -13.37
C LYS A 240 2.48 -0.77 -12.64
N ASN A 241 3.53 -1.09 -11.89
CA ASN A 241 3.68 -2.36 -11.18
C ASN A 241 3.82 -2.17 -9.66
N PRO A 242 2.79 -1.61 -8.98
CA PRO A 242 2.83 -1.45 -7.53
C PRO A 242 2.69 -2.80 -6.81
N PHE A 243 3.31 -2.90 -5.63
CA PHE A 243 3.09 -4.00 -4.70
C PHE A 243 2.05 -3.59 -3.65
N PHE A 244 0.88 -4.23 -3.72
CA PHE A 244 -0.18 -4.06 -2.73
C PHE A 244 0.14 -4.84 -1.45
N ARG A 245 0.39 -4.11 -0.36
CA ARG A 245 0.85 -4.69 0.91
C ARG A 245 -0.21 -4.62 2.03
N TYR A 246 -1.29 -3.87 1.83
CA TYR A 246 -2.32 -3.74 2.85
C TYR A 246 -3.03 -5.08 3.16
N THR A 247 -3.05 -5.46 4.43
CA THR A 247 -3.65 -6.72 4.93
C THR A 247 -4.85 -6.51 5.84
N GLY A 248 -5.27 -5.26 6.09
CA GLY A 248 -6.29 -4.93 7.08
C GLY A 248 -5.79 -4.82 8.52
N SER A 249 -4.55 -5.23 8.81
CA SER A 249 -3.96 -5.09 10.15
C SER A 249 -3.62 -3.63 10.46
N THR A 250 -3.81 -3.22 11.71
CA THR A 250 -3.35 -1.92 12.20
C THR A 250 -1.84 -1.76 12.04
N SER A 251 -1.39 -0.69 11.41
CA SER A 251 0.03 -0.40 11.24
C SER A 251 0.70 -0.22 12.61
N ALA A 252 1.75 -0.99 12.86
CA ALA A 252 2.50 -0.89 14.10
C ALA A 252 3.38 0.38 14.09
N PRO A 253 3.53 1.06 15.24
CA PRO A 253 4.48 2.15 15.34
C PRO A 253 5.93 1.67 15.36
N PRO A 254 6.89 2.59 15.13
CA PRO A 254 8.31 2.29 15.28
C PRO A 254 8.63 1.72 16.68
N PRO A 255 9.58 0.79 16.80
CA PRO A 255 10.10 0.35 18.11
C PRO A 255 10.51 1.55 18.99
N GLY A 256 10.22 1.45 20.30
CA GLY A 256 10.49 2.54 21.25
C GLY A 256 9.45 3.65 21.30
N SER A 257 8.35 3.53 20.55
CA SER A 257 7.26 4.54 20.54
C SER A 257 6.23 4.39 21.66
N HIS A 258 6.47 3.51 22.64
CA HIS A 258 5.55 3.26 23.76
C HIS A 258 6.01 4.00 25.02
N TYR A 259 5.11 4.77 25.63
CA TYR A 259 5.37 5.51 26.88
C TYR A 259 5.04 4.71 28.15
N SER A 260 4.38 3.56 27.99
CA SER A 260 4.17 2.57 29.03
C SER A 260 4.62 1.20 28.53
N SER A 261 5.01 0.32 29.44
CA SER A 261 5.44 -1.03 29.09
C SER A 261 4.30 -1.78 28.38
N PRO A 262 4.47 -2.20 27.12
CA PRO A 262 3.48 -3.04 26.44
C PRO A 262 3.22 -4.34 27.21
N SER A 263 4.24 -4.87 27.89
CA SER A 263 4.15 -6.06 28.74
C SER A 263 3.27 -5.82 29.97
N GLU A 264 3.26 -4.62 30.55
CA GLU A 264 2.37 -4.28 31.67
C GLU A 264 0.94 -4.03 31.18
N ASN A 265 0.77 -3.43 30.00
CA ASN A 265 -0.54 -3.26 29.37
C ASN A 265 -1.19 -4.60 29.02
N MET A 266 -0.39 -5.63 28.70
CA MET A 266 -0.90 -6.98 28.42
C MET A 266 -1.68 -7.57 29.60
N TRP A 267 -1.26 -7.26 30.83
CA TRP A 267 -1.93 -7.72 32.06
C TRP A 267 -3.08 -6.80 32.48
N ASN A 268 -2.99 -5.50 32.19
CA ASN A 268 -4.04 -4.53 32.54
C ASN A 268 -5.24 -4.54 31.57
N ASN A 269 -5.04 -4.91 30.30
CA ASN A 269 -6.11 -5.08 29.30
C ASN A 269 -6.58 -6.56 29.22
N GLY A 270 -6.93 -7.14 30.36
CA GLY A 270 -7.37 -8.54 30.50
C GLY A 270 -8.68 -8.91 29.78
N GLY A 271 -8.73 -8.82 28.45
CA GLY A 271 -9.89 -9.27 27.68
C GLY A 271 -9.99 -8.86 26.21
N VAL A 272 -8.95 -8.96 25.36
CA VAL A 272 -9.14 -8.93 23.88
C VAL A 272 -8.12 -9.80 23.11
N TYR A 273 -7.65 -10.91 23.66
CA TYR A 273 -7.09 -11.98 22.84
C TYR A 273 -8.16 -13.05 22.64
N SER A 274 -9.18 -12.73 21.84
CA SER A 274 -10.13 -13.73 21.34
C SER A 274 -9.45 -14.52 20.24
N MET A 275 -8.93 -15.68 20.61
CA MET A 275 -8.50 -16.73 19.69
C MET A 275 -9.77 -17.31 19.04
N ASN A 276 -10.30 -16.64 18.01
CA ASN A 276 -11.50 -17.07 17.32
C ASN A 276 -11.19 -17.53 15.88
N GLN A 277 -10.63 -18.73 15.78
CA GLN A 277 -10.92 -19.66 14.69
C GLN A 277 -11.39 -20.97 15.33
N GLY A 278 -12.70 -21.27 15.24
CA GLY A 278 -13.23 -22.57 15.63
C GLY A 278 -14.68 -22.57 16.10
N THR A 279 -15.61 -22.73 15.15
CA THR A 279 -16.89 -23.48 15.25
C THR A 279 -17.87 -23.22 16.43
N HIS A 280 -19.07 -22.72 16.09
CA HIS A 280 -20.32 -22.73 16.89
C HIS A 280 -20.87 -24.16 17.17
N PRO A 281 -21.97 -24.34 17.93
CA PRO A 281 -22.12 -24.06 19.36
C PRO A 281 -22.74 -25.26 20.13
N HIS A 282 -22.48 -25.40 21.43
CA HIS A 282 -23.40 -26.13 22.32
C HIS A 282 -23.50 -25.41 23.67
N THR A 283 -24.73 -25.08 24.02
CA THR A 283 -25.17 -24.49 25.28
C THR A 283 -25.06 -25.51 26.41
N LEU A 284 -24.62 -25.06 27.60
CA LEU A 284 -25.26 -25.30 28.91
C LEU A 284 -24.48 -24.66 30.08
N HIS A 285 -25.20 -23.78 30.78
CA HIS A 285 -25.27 -23.56 32.24
C HIS A 285 -24.12 -22.91 33.06
N GLU A 286 -24.54 -21.96 33.90
CA GLU A 286 -23.82 -21.22 34.93
C GLU A 286 -23.12 -22.10 35.97
N SER A 287 -21.93 -21.67 36.43
CA SER A 287 -21.65 -21.42 37.85
C SER A 287 -20.25 -20.82 38.02
N GLY A 288 -20.16 -19.70 38.76
CA GLY A 288 -18.90 -19.08 39.13
C GLY A 288 -18.00 -20.01 39.94
N GLY A 289 -16.71 -20.00 39.63
CA GLY A 289 -15.69 -20.74 40.35
C GLY A 289 -14.31 -20.26 39.92
N MET A 290 -13.64 -19.52 40.80
CA MET A 290 -12.23 -19.15 40.66
C MET A 290 -11.37 -20.42 40.53
N PRO A 291 -10.47 -20.55 39.54
CA PRO A 291 -9.49 -21.63 39.55
C PRO A 291 -8.42 -21.36 40.61
N ALA A 292 -8.28 -22.32 41.51
CA ALA A 292 -7.35 -22.32 42.62
C ALA A 292 -5.88 -22.12 42.19
N ALA A 293 -5.12 -21.46 43.07
CA ALA A 293 -3.67 -21.35 42.99
C ALA A 293 -3.03 -22.74 42.94
N TYR A 294 -2.21 -22.99 41.92
CA TYR A 294 -1.35 -24.17 41.88
C TYR A 294 -0.17 -23.94 42.84
N ASP A 295 -0.14 -24.75 43.89
CA ASP A 295 0.91 -24.88 44.89
C ASP A 295 2.23 -25.31 44.23
N LEU A 296 3.31 -24.55 44.51
CA LEU A 296 4.62 -24.66 43.89
C LEU A 296 5.58 -25.52 44.74
N SER A 297 5.11 -26.67 45.23
CA SER A 297 5.90 -27.59 46.07
C SER A 297 6.21 -28.90 45.36
N THR A 298 6.89 -28.84 44.22
CA THR A 298 7.69 -29.99 43.68
C THR A 298 8.84 -29.49 42.81
N VAL A 299 9.80 -28.82 43.43
CA VAL A 299 11.12 -28.54 42.84
C VAL A 299 12.20 -29.03 43.80
N ILE A 300 12.49 -30.33 43.78
CA ILE A 300 13.80 -30.87 44.16
C ILE A 300 14.08 -32.10 43.29
N GLY A 301 15.03 -31.96 42.36
CA GLY A 301 15.76 -33.09 41.77
C GLY A 301 15.87 -33.06 40.25
N GLY A 302 16.99 -32.55 39.74
CA GLY A 302 17.48 -32.97 38.41
C GLY A 302 17.90 -31.86 37.45
N MET A 303 19.09 -31.29 37.69
CA MET A 303 20.11 -30.92 36.70
C MET A 303 19.76 -29.94 35.56
N GLY A 304 20.38 -28.75 35.64
CA GLY A 304 21.32 -28.34 34.58
C GLY A 304 20.79 -27.41 33.50
N SER A 305 20.72 -26.14 33.85
CA SER A 305 20.60 -24.95 32.99
C SER A 305 21.63 -24.87 31.84
N THR A 306 21.18 -24.46 30.65
CA THR A 306 21.77 -23.34 29.87
C THR A 306 20.86 -22.97 28.70
N VAL A 307 20.15 -21.85 28.81
CA VAL A 307 19.50 -21.16 27.68
C VAL A 307 20.48 -20.08 27.22
N SER A 308 21.03 -20.22 26.01
CA SER A 308 21.95 -19.26 25.43
C SER A 308 21.17 -18.17 24.67
N HIS A 309 21.23 -16.94 25.17
CA HIS A 309 20.99 -15.74 24.39
C HIS A 309 22.26 -15.41 23.61
N ASN A 310 22.18 -15.31 22.27
CA ASN A 310 23.27 -14.81 21.44
C ASN A 310 22.83 -13.53 20.70
N ASN A 311 23.10 -12.39 21.32
CA ASN A 311 23.40 -11.14 20.62
C ASN A 311 24.91 -10.96 20.70
N LEU A 312 25.65 -11.23 19.63
CA LEU A 312 27.02 -10.75 19.39
C LEU A 312 27.47 -11.08 17.95
N ILE A 313 28.01 -10.07 17.28
CA ILE A 313 28.64 -10.10 15.94
C ILE A 313 30.06 -10.68 16.07
N PRO A 314 30.54 -11.52 15.13
CA PRO A 314 31.97 -11.70 14.94
C PRO A 314 32.46 -11.22 13.56
N LEU A 315 33.50 -10.39 13.62
CA LEU A 315 34.37 -9.97 12.52
C LEU A 315 35.36 -11.13 12.18
N VAL A 316 35.38 -11.57 10.91
CA VAL A 316 36.44 -12.25 10.12
C VAL A 316 37.44 -13.19 10.82
N ASN A 317 37.47 -14.49 10.47
CA ASN A 317 38.42 -15.09 9.50
C ASN A 317 38.23 -16.61 9.31
N THR A 318 38.71 -17.07 8.15
CA THR A 318 38.77 -18.41 7.53
C THR A 318 38.86 -19.67 8.40
N GLY A 319 38.11 -20.71 7.99
CA GLY A 319 38.31 -22.09 8.46
C GLY A 319 37.23 -23.06 7.98
N VAL A 320 37.56 -23.87 6.96
CA VAL A 320 36.74 -24.95 6.40
C VAL A 320 36.47 -26.02 7.45
N VAL A 321 35.18 -26.37 7.70
CA VAL A 321 34.81 -27.66 8.28
C VAL A 321 33.53 -28.19 7.62
N ASN A 322 33.67 -29.41 7.11
CA ASN A 322 32.71 -30.18 6.34
C ASN A 322 31.86 -31.03 7.30
N HIS A 323 30.53 -30.95 7.25
CA HIS A 323 29.67 -31.96 7.88
C HIS A 323 28.49 -32.35 6.98
N THR A 324 28.34 -33.66 6.88
CA THR A 324 27.46 -34.45 6.02
C THR A 324 26.01 -34.47 6.49
N SER A 325 25.14 -34.50 5.48
CA SER A 325 23.75 -34.95 5.38
C SER A 325 22.99 -35.38 6.66
N SER A 326 21.86 -34.71 6.90
CA SER A 326 20.64 -35.35 7.42
C SER A 326 19.40 -34.70 6.81
N ARG A 327 18.66 -35.52 6.05
CA ARG A 327 17.35 -35.22 5.46
C ARG A 327 16.26 -35.43 6.50
N VAL A 328 15.38 -34.46 6.74
CA VAL A 328 13.98 -34.67 7.17
C VAL A 328 13.17 -33.44 6.73
N GLY A 329 12.04 -33.64 6.04
CA GLY A 329 11.03 -32.57 5.82
C GLY A 329 10.50 -32.45 4.40
N SER A 330 9.95 -33.53 3.83
CA SER A 330 9.15 -33.51 2.60
C SER A 330 7.80 -32.81 2.85
N ILE A 331 7.44 -31.83 2.02
CA ILE A 331 6.08 -31.25 1.97
C ILE A 331 5.41 -31.73 0.68
N MET A 332 4.13 -32.11 0.81
CA MET A 332 3.37 -32.93 -0.13
C MET A 332 3.07 -32.23 -1.46
N SER A 333 3.20 -33.01 -2.54
CA SER A 333 2.77 -32.72 -3.90
C SER A 333 1.25 -32.81 -4.02
N THR A 334 0.62 -31.81 -4.62
CA THR A 334 -0.80 -31.82 -5.01
C THR A 334 -0.97 -32.68 -6.26
N GLY A 335 -1.40 -33.93 -6.05
CA GLY A 335 -1.79 -34.85 -7.11
C GLY A 335 -3.14 -34.48 -7.73
N VAL A 336 -3.14 -34.41 -9.05
CA VAL A 336 -4.31 -34.31 -9.93
C VAL A 336 -5.09 -35.63 -9.87
N GLY A 337 -6.40 -35.57 -9.60
CA GLY A 337 -7.33 -36.71 -9.69
C GLY A 337 -8.48 -36.39 -10.65
N GLN A 338 -8.59 -37.16 -11.74
CA GLN A 338 -9.70 -37.15 -12.69
C GLN A 338 -10.92 -37.92 -12.16
N GLY A 339 -12.11 -37.33 -12.35
CA GLY A 339 -13.28 -37.98 -12.96
C GLY A 339 -14.29 -38.73 -12.06
N ALA A 340 -15.50 -38.17 -11.94
CA ALA A 340 -16.76 -38.92 -12.07
C ALA A 340 -17.95 -37.97 -12.33
N VAL A 341 -18.75 -38.31 -13.34
CA VAL A 341 -19.98 -37.64 -13.80
C VAL A 341 -21.19 -38.29 -13.13
N THR A 342 -22.12 -37.49 -12.60
CA THR A 342 -23.54 -37.84 -12.50
C THR A 342 -24.38 -36.56 -12.47
N GLY A 343 -25.28 -36.41 -13.44
CA GLY A 343 -26.23 -35.30 -13.50
C GLY A 343 -27.55 -35.61 -12.78
N GLN A 344 -28.22 -34.57 -12.30
CA GLN A 344 -29.69 -34.50 -12.26
C GLN A 344 -30.19 -33.06 -12.04
N SER A 345 -31.36 -32.83 -12.60
CA SER A 345 -32.13 -31.60 -12.87
C SER A 345 -32.67 -30.84 -11.65
N GLY A 346 -32.97 -29.53 -11.84
CA GLY A 346 -33.57 -28.57 -10.87
C GLY A 346 -35.01 -28.88 -10.41
N PRO A 347 -35.79 -27.93 -9.83
CA PRO A 347 -35.88 -26.50 -10.20
C PRO A 347 -35.85 -25.49 -9.02
N GLY A 348 -35.85 -24.20 -9.36
CA GLY A 348 -35.62 -23.06 -8.48
C GLY A 348 -36.79 -22.53 -7.66
N ASN A 349 -36.51 -21.51 -6.85
CA ASN A 349 -37.51 -20.58 -6.34
C ASN A 349 -36.85 -19.26 -5.85
N SER A 350 -37.46 -18.15 -6.25
CA SER A 350 -37.18 -16.77 -5.83
C SER A 350 -37.74 -16.50 -4.42
N PRO A 351 -37.30 -15.42 -3.75
CA PRO A 351 -38.27 -14.67 -2.95
C PRO A 351 -38.24 -13.15 -3.19
N HIS A 352 -39.45 -12.62 -3.39
CA HIS A 352 -39.82 -11.22 -3.24
C HIS A 352 -39.64 -10.72 -1.79
N TYR A 353 -39.27 -9.45 -1.62
CA TYR A 353 -39.45 -8.70 -0.38
C TYR A 353 -40.65 -7.74 -0.49
N PRO A 354 -41.51 -7.64 0.54
CA PRO A 354 -42.66 -6.74 0.53
C PRO A 354 -42.27 -5.30 0.91
N ILE A 355 -42.97 -4.35 0.28
CA ILE A 355 -42.95 -2.91 0.56
C ILE A 355 -43.80 -2.65 1.81
N ASN A 356 -43.28 -1.86 2.75
CA ASN A 356 -44.12 -1.22 3.77
C ASN A 356 -43.72 0.25 3.95
N ASN A 357 -44.67 1.14 3.68
CA ASN A 357 -44.61 2.58 3.89
C ASN A 357 -44.87 2.88 5.37
N ASN A 358 -43.87 3.38 6.10
CA ASN A 358 -44.05 4.54 6.98
C ASN A 358 -42.72 5.12 7.46
N SER A 359 -42.70 6.44 7.47
CA SER A 359 -41.60 7.39 7.60
C SER A 359 -40.85 7.43 8.94
N GLN A 360 -39.52 7.47 8.90
CA GLN A 360 -38.70 8.44 9.67
C GLN A 360 -37.26 8.51 9.13
N PHE A 361 -36.75 9.72 8.95
CA PHE A 361 -35.45 10.06 8.39
C PHE A 361 -34.28 9.62 9.29
N THR A 362 -33.31 8.90 8.74
CA THR A 362 -31.93 8.82 9.26
C THR A 362 -30.98 8.58 8.08
N MET A 363 -30.15 9.58 7.74
CA MET A 363 -29.13 9.47 6.69
C MET A 363 -27.94 8.69 7.24
N GLY A 364 -27.97 7.38 7.05
CA GLY A 364 -26.87 6.47 7.33
C GLY A 364 -27.02 5.25 6.42
N GLY A 365 -26.48 5.34 5.21
CA GLY A 365 -26.47 4.26 4.22
C GLY A 365 -25.05 4.02 3.69
N PRO A 366 -24.67 2.77 3.38
CA PRO A 366 -23.32 2.43 2.93
C PRO A 366 -22.98 3.06 1.58
N SER A 367 -21.70 3.39 1.41
CA SER A 367 -21.12 3.87 0.15
C SER A 367 -21.43 2.90 -1.00
N ILE A 368 -22.12 3.40 -2.02
CA ILE A 368 -22.32 2.68 -3.27
C ILE A 368 -20.98 2.71 -4.02
N SER A 369 -20.28 1.59 -3.99
CA SER A 369 -19.11 1.31 -4.83
C SER A 369 -19.54 1.24 -6.29
N MET A 370 -19.04 2.16 -7.13
CA MET A 370 -19.19 2.14 -8.59
C MET A 370 -17.85 1.90 -9.28
N ALA A 371 -16.99 1.07 -8.69
CA ALA A 371 -15.82 0.52 -9.36
C ALA A 371 -15.70 -0.96 -8.99
N SER A 372 -16.46 -1.81 -9.67
CA SER A 372 -16.15 -3.23 -9.78
C SER A 372 -15.41 -3.45 -11.10
N PRO A 373 -14.19 -4.03 -11.10
CA PRO A 373 -13.55 -4.44 -12.34
C PRO A 373 -14.35 -5.60 -12.94
N MET A 374 -14.88 -5.39 -14.15
CA MET A 374 -15.44 -6.47 -14.95
C MET A 374 -14.35 -7.51 -15.22
N ALA A 375 -14.54 -8.72 -14.68
CA ALA A 375 -13.76 -9.89 -15.07
C ALA A 375 -14.09 -10.23 -16.52
N ILE A 376 -13.09 -10.14 -17.40
CA ILE A 376 -13.19 -10.61 -18.79
C ILE A 376 -12.92 -12.11 -18.79
N PRO A 377 -13.87 -12.98 -19.20
CA PRO A 377 -13.57 -14.38 -19.40
C PRO A 377 -12.72 -14.54 -20.67
N SER A 378 -11.51 -15.07 -20.49
CA SER A 378 -10.60 -15.47 -21.56
C SER A 378 -11.21 -16.66 -22.34
N ASN A 379 -11.80 -16.39 -23.50
CA ASN A 379 -12.04 -17.41 -24.50
C ASN A 379 -10.79 -17.54 -25.39
N THR A 380 -10.04 -18.63 -25.16
CA THR A 380 -8.94 -19.07 -26.01
C THR A 380 -9.49 -19.53 -27.36
N MET A 381 -9.26 -18.76 -28.43
CA MET A 381 -9.44 -19.24 -29.80
C MET A 381 -8.09 -19.68 -30.36
N HIS A 382 -7.94 -21.00 -30.53
CA HIS A 382 -6.88 -21.62 -31.31
C HIS A 382 -7.04 -21.22 -32.78
N TYR A 383 -6.00 -20.67 -33.39
CA TYR A 383 -5.80 -20.74 -34.84
C TYR A 383 -4.59 -21.62 -35.11
N GLY A 384 -4.87 -22.82 -35.63
CA GLY A 384 -3.90 -23.65 -36.32
C GLY A 384 -4.33 -23.78 -37.77
N SER A 385 -3.43 -23.40 -38.68
CA SER A 385 -3.12 -23.99 -39.99
C SER A 385 -1.97 -23.19 -40.58
#